data_AF-A0A1I0Z1C3-F1
#
_entry.id   AF-A0A1I0Z1C3-F1
#
_cell.length_a   1.000
_cell.length_b   1.000
_cell.length_c   1.000
_cell.angle_alpha   90.00
_cell.angle_beta   90.00
_cell.angle_gamma   90.00
#
_symmetry.space_group_name_H-M   'P 1'
#
loop_
_entity.id
_entity.type
_entity.pdbx_description
1 polymer ?
#
loop_
_entity_poly.entity_id
_entity_poly.type
_entity_poly.pdbx_seq_one_letter_code
_entity_poly.pdbx_strand_id
1 'polypeptide(L)'
;MKEKGFTLIELMIVVAIIAILAAVAVPAYTDYVKRGQIQDGTTTLASTRVRMEQFFQDSHTYNGFTCPGATKYFTYDCGTPGATTYTITANGQGSLNGFTYTIDQGGNQTSTTGWGNCTTRWVLKKGDAC
;
A
#
# COMPACT_ATOMS: atom_id res chain seq x y z
N MET A 1 -34.53 43.28 -19.10
CA MET A 1 -33.60 42.86 -18.03
C MET A 1 -32.28 42.53 -18.72
N LYS A 2 -31.18 43.20 -18.35
CA LYS A 2 -29.89 43.03 -19.02
C LYS A 2 -29.16 41.91 -18.28
N GLU A 3 -29.18 40.71 -18.88
CA GLU A 3 -28.41 39.56 -18.40
C GLU A 3 -26.93 39.98 -18.29
N LYS A 4 -26.41 40.04 -17.06
CA LYS A 4 -24.96 40.21 -16.84
C LYS A 4 -24.30 38.87 -17.14
N GLY A 5 -23.84 38.70 -18.39
CA GLY A 5 -23.04 37.54 -18.78
C GLY A 5 -21.64 37.60 -18.16
N PHE A 6 -21.08 36.42 -17.85
CA PHE A 6 -19.71 36.24 -17.38
C PHE A 6 -18.72 36.69 -18.47
N THR A 7 -17.64 37.40 -18.12
CA THR A 7 -16.65 37.79 -19.11
C THR A 7 -15.70 36.62 -19.43
N LEU A 8 -15.23 36.57 -20.68
CA LEU A 8 -14.25 35.58 -21.12
C LEU A 8 -12.95 35.65 -20.29
N ILE A 9 -12.57 36.86 -19.87
CA ILE A 9 -11.37 37.08 -19.05
C ILE A 9 -11.55 36.59 -17.61
N GLU A 10 -12.72 36.77 -16.99
CA GLU A 10 -13.02 36.20 -15.68
C GLU A 10 -12.93 34.66 -15.73
N LEU A 11 -13.46 34.05 -16.79
CA LEU A 11 -13.40 32.60 -16.95
C LEU A 11 -11.95 32.11 -17.11
N MET A 12 -11.11 32.82 -17.87
CA MET A 12 -9.69 32.46 -18.04
C MET A 12 -8.92 32.54 -16.71
N ILE A 13 -9.17 33.55 -15.88
CA ILE A 13 -8.51 33.67 -14.58
C ILE A 13 -8.94 32.54 -13.64
N VAL A 14 -10.23 32.21 -13.61
CA VAL A 14 -10.75 31.10 -12.79
C VAL A 14 -10.13 29.77 -13.20
N VAL A 15 -10.05 29.48 -14.50
CA VAL A 15 -9.41 28.26 -15.01
C VAL A 15 -7.93 28.22 -14.65
N ALA A 16 -7.21 29.35 -14.74
CA ALA A 16 -5.81 29.44 -14.35
C ALA A 16 -5.58 29.12 -12.87
N ILE A 17 -6.44 29.64 -11.98
CA ILE A 17 -6.36 29.35 -10.54
C ILE A 17 -6.66 27.87 -10.26
N ILE A 18 -7.70 27.31 -10.87
CA ILE A 18 -8.05 25.88 -10.72
C ILE A 18 -6.91 24.99 -11.21
N ALA A 19 -6.25 25.33 -12.31
CA ALA A 19 -5.11 24.57 -12.83
C ALA A 19 -3.94 24.52 -11.83
N ILE A 20 -3.61 25.65 -11.19
CA ILE A 20 -2.55 25.71 -10.17
C ILE A 20 -2.92 24.86 -8.95
N LEU A 21 -4.16 24.98 -8.47
CA LEU A 21 -4.63 24.19 -7.32
C LEU A 21 -4.65 22.69 -7.63
N ALA A 22 -5.13 22.30 -8.81
CA ALA A 22 -5.22 20.91 -9.22
C ALA A 22 -3.83 20.26 -9.32
N ALA A 23 -2.80 21.00 -9.76
CA ALA A 23 -1.44 20.48 -9.87
C ALA A 23 -0.87 19.99 -8.52
N VAL A 24 -1.28 20.59 -7.40
CA VAL A 24 -0.86 20.17 -6.05
C VAL A 24 -1.88 19.22 -5.41
N ALA A 25 -3.17 19.50 -5.57
CA ALA A 25 -4.24 18.75 -4.90
C ALA A 25 -4.40 17.32 -5.44
N VAL A 26 -4.29 17.12 -6.76
CA VAL A 26 -4.44 15.81 -7.38
C VAL A 26 -3.40 14.80 -6.88
N PRO A 27 -2.08 15.05 -6.95
CA PRO A 27 -1.10 14.07 -6.46
C PRO A 27 -1.26 13.80 -4.96
N ALA A 28 -1.51 14.83 -4.14
CA ALA A 28 -1.74 14.68 -2.71
C ALA A 28 -2.97 13.79 -2.40
N TYR A 29 -4.06 13.97 -3.13
CA TYR A 29 -5.25 13.12 -3.00
C TYR A 29 -4.96 11.67 -3.42
N THR A 30 -4.19 11.45 -4.49
CA THR A 30 -3.82 10.08 -4.88
C THR A 30 -2.97 9.38 -3.83
N ASP A 31 -2.04 10.10 -3.18
CA ASP A 31 -1.22 9.55 -2.10
C ASP A 31 -2.08 9.21 -0.87
N TYR A 32 -3.10 10.02 -0.56
CA TYR A 32 -4.07 9.73 0.50
C TYR A 32 -4.90 8.46 0.22
N VAL A 33 -5.41 8.30 -1.00
CA VAL A 33 -6.16 7.09 -1.39
C VAL A 33 -5.27 5.84 -1.31
N LYS A 34 -4.02 5.93 -1.77
CA LYS A 34 -3.05 4.82 -1.68
C LYS A 34 -2.80 4.40 -0.24
N ARG A 35 -2.66 5.36 0.70
CA ARG A 35 -2.50 5.05 2.13
C ARG A 35 -3.66 4.21 2.67
N GLY A 36 -4.90 4.52 2.29
CA GLY A 36 -6.06 3.73 2.67
C GLY A 36 -6.02 2.30 2.12
N GLN A 37 -5.58 2.14 0.87
CA GLN A 37 -5.44 0.84 0.22
C GLN A 37 -4.30 -0.01 0.84
N ILE A 38 -3.18 0.61 1.23
CA ILE A 38 -2.03 -0.07 1.88
C ILE A 38 -2.45 -0.75 3.19
N GLN A 39 -3.42 -0.18 3.90
CA GLN A 39 -3.90 -0.74 5.16
C GLN A 39 -4.54 -2.13 4.99
N ASP A 40 -5.18 -2.41 3.85
CA ASP A 40 -5.74 -3.73 3.52
C ASP A 40 -4.64 -4.80 3.45
N GLY A 41 -3.56 -4.50 2.73
CA GLY A 41 -2.41 -5.39 2.56
C GLY A 41 -1.67 -5.67 3.87
N THR A 42 -1.35 -4.61 4.61
CA THR A 42 -0.59 -4.72 5.86
C THR A 42 -1.37 -5.39 7.00
N THR A 43 -2.70 -5.20 7.06
CA THR A 43 -3.57 -5.91 8.01
C THR A 43 -3.64 -7.40 7.68
N THR A 44 -3.71 -7.76 6.39
CA THR A 44 -3.70 -9.17 5.97
C THR A 44 -2.34 -9.81 6.22
N LEU A 45 -1.22 -9.10 6.01
CA LEU A 45 0.11 -9.60 6.38
C LEU A 45 0.23 -9.85 7.89
N ALA A 46 -0.23 -8.91 8.71
CA ALA A 46 -0.18 -9.03 10.16
C ALA A 46 -1.03 -10.22 10.65
N SER A 47 -2.23 -10.41 10.12
CA SER A 47 -3.07 -11.57 10.49
C SER A 47 -2.47 -12.89 9.98
N THR A 48 -1.86 -12.89 8.80
CA THR A 48 -1.19 -14.08 8.23
C THR A 48 0.02 -14.49 9.07
N ARG A 49 0.82 -13.53 9.54
CA ARG A 49 1.90 -13.81 10.51
C ARG A 49 1.37 -14.57 11.73
N VAL A 50 0.31 -14.07 12.36
CA VAL A 50 -0.27 -14.71 13.56
C VAL A 50 -0.73 -16.14 13.23
N ARG A 51 -1.34 -16.35 12.06
CA ARG A 51 -1.76 -17.69 11.60
C ARG A 51 -0.57 -18.61 11.32
N MET A 52 0.54 -18.10 10.81
CA MET A 52 1.76 -18.88 10.62
C MET A 52 2.36 -19.28 11.97
N GLU A 53 2.42 -18.35 12.94
CA GLU A 53 2.89 -18.67 14.29
C GLU A 53 2.01 -19.75 14.95
N GLN A 54 0.68 -19.68 14.81
CA GLN A 54 -0.24 -20.72 15.26
C GLN A 54 0.03 -22.06 14.57
N PHE A 55 0.20 -22.07 13.25
CA PHE A 55 0.51 -23.28 12.49
C PHE A 55 1.82 -23.93 12.94
N PHE A 56 2.82 -23.13 13.29
CA PHE A 56 4.08 -23.63 13.84
C PHE A 56 3.91 -24.26 15.23
N GLN A 57 3.03 -23.72 16.08
CA GLN A 57 2.72 -24.36 17.37
C GLN A 57 2.06 -25.73 17.19
N ASP A 58 1.21 -25.88 16.17
CA ASP A 58 0.50 -27.14 15.92
C ASP A 58 1.40 -28.19 15.26
N SER A 59 2.17 -27.79 14.24
CA SER A 59 2.89 -28.72 13.34
C SER A 59 4.40 -28.70 13.49
N HIS A 60 4.97 -27.80 14.30
CA HIS A 60 6.42 -27.59 14.47
C HIS A 60 7.17 -27.32 13.14
N THR A 61 6.44 -26.85 12.13
CA THR A 61 6.96 -26.51 10.80
C THR A 61 6.08 -25.45 10.16
N TYR A 62 6.64 -24.61 9.28
CA TYR A 62 5.83 -23.76 8.38
C TYR A 62 5.54 -24.43 7.03
N ASN A 63 6.14 -25.59 6.76
CA ASN A 63 5.91 -26.33 5.52
C ASN A 63 4.43 -26.67 5.37
N GLY A 64 3.88 -26.42 4.18
CA GLY A 64 2.48 -26.71 3.88
C GLY A 64 1.50 -25.65 4.37
N PHE A 65 1.97 -24.52 4.91
CA PHE A 65 1.10 -23.38 5.20
C PHE A 65 0.45 -22.84 3.91
N THR A 66 -0.88 -22.71 3.94
CA THR A 66 -1.64 -22.14 2.81
C THR A 66 -1.63 -20.62 2.87
N CYS A 67 -1.03 -20.00 1.86
CA CYS A 67 -0.98 -18.55 1.74
C CYS A 67 -2.39 -17.94 1.60
N PRO A 68 -2.65 -16.73 2.16
CA PRO A 68 -3.92 -16.04 1.95
C PRO A 68 -4.19 -15.78 0.46
N GLY A 69 -5.48 -15.77 0.12
CA GLY A 69 -5.93 -15.38 -1.22
C GLY A 69 -5.73 -13.89 -1.48
N ALA A 70 -5.73 -13.51 -2.77
CA ALA A 70 -5.63 -12.12 -3.18
C ALA A 70 -6.82 -11.28 -2.69
N THR A 71 -6.55 -10.03 -2.32
CA THR A 71 -7.59 -9.01 -2.12
C THR A 71 -7.69 -8.11 -3.35
N LYS A 72 -8.50 -7.05 -3.27
CA LYS A 72 -8.68 -6.08 -4.36
C LYS A 72 -7.39 -5.33 -4.71
N TYR A 73 -6.52 -5.10 -3.73
CA TYR A 73 -5.35 -4.23 -3.86
C TYR A 73 -4.02 -4.96 -3.71
N PHE A 74 -4.03 -6.20 -3.22
CA PHE A 74 -2.82 -6.98 -2.96
C PHE A 74 -2.98 -8.45 -3.33
N THR A 75 -1.93 -9.01 -3.92
CA THR A 75 -1.70 -10.46 -3.93
C THR A 75 -0.67 -10.81 -2.86
N TYR A 76 -0.74 -12.03 -2.33
CA TYR A 76 0.20 -12.50 -1.33
C TYR A 76 1.00 -13.67 -1.88
N ASP A 77 2.30 -13.63 -1.63
CA ASP A 77 3.22 -14.71 -1.93
C ASP A 77 3.95 -15.09 -0.65
N CYS A 78 3.79 -16.35 -0.25
CA CYS A 78 4.46 -16.91 0.91
C CYS A 78 5.73 -17.68 0.52
N GLY A 79 6.06 -17.71 -0.77
CA GLY A 79 7.15 -18.50 -1.33
C GLY A 79 6.99 -19.98 -1.00
N THR A 80 8.11 -20.60 -0.62
CA THR A 80 8.14 -21.94 -0.03
C THR A 80 8.62 -21.80 1.42
N PRO A 81 7.70 -21.69 2.39
CA PRO A 81 8.07 -21.66 3.79
C PRO A 81 8.92 -22.89 4.13
N GLY A 82 10.03 -22.67 4.83
CA GLY A 82 10.87 -23.74 5.34
C GLY A 82 10.37 -24.26 6.69
N ALA A 83 11.12 -25.18 7.29
CA ALA A 83 10.74 -25.74 8.59
C ALA A 83 10.60 -24.65 9.67
N THR A 84 11.51 -23.68 9.72
CA THR A 84 11.57 -22.66 10.78
C THR A 84 11.58 -21.22 10.28
N THR A 85 11.59 -21.01 8.97
CA THR A 85 11.74 -19.69 8.35
C THR A 85 10.72 -19.47 7.26
N TYR A 86 10.23 -18.25 7.13
CA TYR A 86 9.34 -17.86 6.03
C TYR A 86 9.50 -16.38 5.71
N THR A 87 9.02 -15.98 4.55
CA THR A 87 8.81 -14.57 4.23
C THR A 87 7.50 -14.45 3.48
N ILE A 88 6.58 -13.66 4.00
CA ILE A 88 5.33 -13.34 3.31
C ILE A 88 5.53 -12.00 2.63
N THR A 89 5.17 -11.93 1.36
CA THR A 89 5.24 -10.75 0.52
C THR A 89 3.84 -10.36 0.07
N ALA A 90 3.39 -9.15 0.39
CA ALA A 90 2.21 -8.55 -0.21
C ALA A 90 2.64 -7.67 -1.39
N ASN A 91 2.19 -8.05 -2.58
CA ASN A 91 2.45 -7.35 -3.84
C ASN A 91 1.23 -6.50 -4.22
N GLY A 92 1.41 -5.18 -4.28
CA GLY A 92 0.37 -4.24 -4.62
C GLY A 92 -0.09 -4.36 -6.06
N GLN A 93 -1.38 -4.13 -6.29
CA GLN A 93 -2.04 -4.19 -7.59
C GLN A 93 -2.70 -2.84 -7.93
N GLY A 94 -2.99 -2.63 -9.22
CA GLY A 94 -3.68 -1.43 -9.69
C GLY A 94 -2.93 -0.14 -9.33
N SER A 95 -3.55 0.74 -8.55
CA SER A 95 -2.95 2.00 -8.08
C SER A 95 -1.76 1.82 -7.14
N LEU A 96 -1.56 0.62 -6.59
CA LEU A 96 -0.43 0.24 -5.75
C LEU A 96 0.59 -0.64 -6.49
N ASN A 97 0.52 -0.74 -7.82
CA ASN A 97 1.52 -1.51 -8.56
C ASN A 97 2.95 -0.98 -8.26
N GLY A 98 3.87 -1.90 -7.95
CA GLY A 98 5.23 -1.58 -7.49
C GLY A 98 5.36 -1.26 -6.00
N PHE A 99 4.26 -1.29 -5.23
CA PHE A 99 4.32 -1.29 -3.77
C PHE A 99 4.40 -2.73 -3.28
N THR A 100 5.43 -3.06 -2.51
CA THR A 100 5.64 -4.39 -1.93
C THR A 100 5.90 -4.24 -0.45
N TYR A 101 5.27 -5.09 0.36
CA TYR A 101 5.48 -5.16 1.81
C TYR A 101 5.84 -6.58 2.18
N THR A 102 6.84 -6.77 3.02
CA THR A 102 7.24 -8.10 3.48
C THR A 102 7.29 -8.19 4.99
N ILE A 103 7.07 -9.40 5.50
CA ILE A 103 7.33 -9.74 6.90
C ILE A 103 7.85 -11.18 6.99
N ASP A 104 8.88 -11.37 7.81
CA ASP A 104 9.49 -12.68 8.08
C ASP A 104 9.08 -13.24 9.45
N GLN A 105 9.56 -14.43 9.81
CA GLN A 105 9.30 -15.04 11.12
C GLN A 105 9.83 -14.20 12.29
N GLY A 106 10.89 -13.41 12.09
CA GLY A 106 11.51 -12.56 13.11
C GLY A 106 10.73 -11.26 13.36
N GLY A 107 9.77 -10.92 12.50
CA GLY A 107 9.04 -9.65 12.58
C GLY A 107 9.75 -8.52 11.85
N ASN A 108 10.79 -8.83 11.08
CA ASN A 108 11.45 -7.85 10.25
C ASN A 108 10.50 -7.47 9.12
N GLN A 109 10.22 -6.18 9.05
CA GLN A 109 9.32 -5.60 8.07
C GLN A 109 10.15 -4.86 7.03
N THR A 110 9.87 -5.09 5.75
CA THR A 110 10.44 -4.28 4.68
C THR A 110 9.33 -3.78 3.76
N SER A 111 9.57 -2.65 3.11
CA SER A 111 8.66 -2.12 2.10
C SER A 111 9.43 -1.49 0.94
N THR A 112 8.99 -1.78 -0.27
CA THR A 112 9.37 -1.08 -1.50
C THR A 112 8.15 -0.28 -1.91
N THR A 113 8.26 1.04 -2.02
CA THR A 113 7.11 1.89 -2.37
C THR A 113 7.50 2.89 -3.45
N GLY A 114 6.50 3.48 -4.11
CA GLY A 114 6.74 4.62 -5.01
C GLY A 114 7.24 5.88 -4.29
N TRP A 115 7.38 5.86 -2.96
CA TRP A 115 7.86 6.97 -2.14
C TRP A 115 9.27 6.74 -1.58
N GLY A 116 9.84 5.55 -1.79
CA GLY A 116 11.11 5.12 -1.22
C GLY A 116 11.05 3.69 -0.69
N ASN A 117 12.24 3.11 -0.50
CA ASN A 117 12.39 1.76 0.02
C ASN A 117 12.83 1.82 1.48
N CYS A 118 12.32 0.90 2.29
CA CYS A 118 12.68 0.75 3.67
C CYS A 118 12.89 -0.72 4.03
N THR A 119 13.95 -1.02 4.78
CA THR A 119 14.35 -2.38 5.16
C THR A 119 14.07 -2.70 6.62
N THR A 120 13.59 -1.73 7.40
CA THR A 120 13.39 -1.87 8.86
C THR A 120 11.92 -1.81 9.27
N ARG A 121 11.04 -1.27 8.42
CA ARG A 121 9.62 -1.11 8.70
C ARG A 121 8.79 -0.97 7.43
N TRP A 122 7.47 -1.11 7.57
CA TRP A 122 6.52 -0.73 6.52
C TRP A 122 6.31 0.78 6.44
N VAL A 123 6.54 1.34 5.24
CA VAL A 123 6.21 2.73 4.89
C VAL A 123 4.73 2.80 4.52
N LEU A 124 3.90 3.46 5.33
CA LEU A 124 2.44 3.48 5.13
C LEU A 124 1.95 4.78 4.49
N LYS A 125 2.71 5.86 4.65
CA LYS A 125 2.46 7.15 4.01
C LYS A 125 3.73 7.73 3.42
N LYS A 126 3.56 8.60 2.43
CA LYS A 126 4.65 9.40 1.87
C LYS A 126 5.29 10.26 2.96
N GLY A 127 6.62 10.22 3.02
CA GLY A 127 7.40 10.95 4.02
C GLY A 127 7.51 10.25 5.38
N ASP A 128 7.05 9.00 5.51
CA ASP A 128 7.46 8.18 6.65
C ASP A 128 8.98 8.00 6.64
N ALA A 129 9.59 8.11 7.82
CA ALA A 129 11.00 7.79 8.00
C ALA A 129 11.21 6.28 7.89
N CYS A 130 12.36 5.93 7.33
CA CYS A 130 13.03 4.65 7.54
C CYS A 130 14.15 4.88 8.57
#